data_AF-A0A933UZ90-F1
#
_entry.id   AF-A0A933UZ90-F1
#
_cell.length_a   1.000
_cell.length_b   1.000
_cell.length_c   1.000
_cell.angle_alpha   90.00
_cell.angle_beta   90.00
_cell.angle_gamma   90.00
#
_symmetry.space_group_name_H-M   'P 1'
#
loop_
_entity.id
_entity.type
_entity.pdbx_description
1 polymer ?
#
loop_
_entity_poly.entity_id
_entity_poly.type
_entity_poly.pdbx_seq_one_letter_code
_entity_poly.pdbx_strand_id
1 'polypeptide(L)'
;MMLMTAWHRALQIEQCEDSSGNFIRQCKDCENCYLLSKHENCANDCFSGPDAKATLDSIGTVGGELTFMTSLPVFSYYAIFSFSVSHCKLVEYCAYLQNCHYCFGCCGLVNKKYCIFNKQYSEKEYKILREKIISQMKNNGEWGEFSPGYFAPNPYEESFSGFHFPIDKPKDLGFREGGQVERKNVKTAEIKMIPDTYNELNPEKEKWLTEQIFWDGKYKRSFQITKKDIEFAKKIKGPLSHNYYVHRLQDNFLWMPFNGELRDAVCAKSGEKIKTNWPAKFDGRILSEREYLNVVK
;
A
#
# COMPACT_ATOMS: atom_id res chain seq x y z
N MET A 1 18.85 -10.69 13.05
CA MET A 1 19.19 -11.31 14.35
C MET A 1 18.20 -10.94 15.46
N MET A 2 18.03 -9.65 15.84
CA MET A 2 17.14 -9.24 16.94
C MET A 2 15.67 -9.68 16.80
N LEU A 3 15.07 -9.63 15.61
CA LEU A 3 13.69 -10.09 15.37
C LEU A 3 13.43 -11.58 15.72
N MET A 4 14.47 -12.40 15.79
CA MET A 4 14.37 -13.83 16.14
C MET A 4 14.44 -14.09 17.65
N THR A 5 14.86 -13.10 18.44
CA THR A 5 15.12 -13.24 19.90
C THR A 5 14.31 -12.26 20.76
N ALA A 6 13.75 -11.21 20.17
CA ALA A 6 12.87 -10.26 20.85
C ALA A 6 11.54 -10.88 21.29
N TRP A 7 11.02 -10.38 22.41
CA TRP A 7 9.63 -10.51 22.84
C TRP A 7 8.75 -9.50 22.10
N HIS A 8 7.52 -9.89 21.77
CA HIS A 8 6.59 -9.09 20.96
C HIS A 8 5.31 -8.78 21.75
N ARG A 9 4.84 -7.53 21.74
CA ARG A 9 3.52 -7.16 22.31
C ARG A 9 2.42 -7.70 21.39
N ALA A 10 1.42 -8.38 21.95
CA ALA A 10 0.34 -9.02 21.17
C ALA A 10 -0.43 -8.03 20.29
N LEU A 11 -0.81 -6.89 20.87
CA LEU A 11 -1.44 -5.75 20.21
C LEU A 11 -0.84 -4.45 20.78
N GLN A 12 -0.75 -3.44 19.93
CA GLN A 12 -0.43 -2.06 20.27
C GLN A 12 -1.68 -1.21 20.03
N ILE A 13 -2.47 -1.08 21.10
CA ILE A 13 -3.68 -0.26 21.19
C ILE A 13 -3.43 0.70 22.36
N GLU A 14 -3.45 2.01 22.13
CA GLU A 14 -3.00 2.99 23.13
C GLU A 14 -3.94 4.19 23.22
N GLN A 15 -4.53 4.43 24.40
CA GLN A 15 -5.48 5.52 24.63
C GLN A 15 -6.71 5.47 23.69
N CYS A 16 -7.21 4.27 23.39
CA CYS A 16 -8.38 4.07 22.54
C CYS A 16 -9.64 3.73 23.36
N GLU A 17 -10.80 4.09 22.82
CA GLU A 17 -12.15 3.78 23.33
C GLU A 17 -12.91 3.04 22.22
N ASP A 18 -13.61 1.95 22.55
CA ASP A 18 -14.47 1.17 21.62
C ASP A 18 -13.88 0.97 20.21
N SER A 19 -12.61 0.56 20.16
CA SER A 19 -11.82 0.45 18.93
C SER A 19 -11.13 -0.91 18.79
N SER A 20 -11.02 -1.41 17.56
CA SER A 20 -10.46 -2.73 17.22
C SER A 20 -9.45 -2.68 16.07
N GLY A 21 -8.54 -3.66 16.04
CA GLY A 21 -7.46 -3.78 15.06
C GLY A 21 -6.09 -3.76 15.73
N ASN A 22 -5.06 -3.18 15.10
CA ASN A 22 -3.71 -3.12 15.69
C ASN A 22 -2.85 -1.93 15.19
N PHE A 23 -1.85 -1.54 15.99
CA PHE A 23 -1.04 -0.33 15.78
C PHE A 23 -1.91 0.94 15.72
N ILE A 24 -2.85 1.06 16.67
CA ILE A 24 -3.80 2.16 16.76
C ILE A 24 -3.60 2.96 18.05
N ARG A 25 -3.72 4.29 17.97
CA ARG A 25 -3.49 5.19 19.10
C ARG A 25 -4.43 6.39 19.10
N GLN A 26 -4.99 6.73 20.26
CA GLN A 26 -5.92 7.87 20.42
C GLN A 26 -7.16 7.75 19.52
N CYS A 27 -7.70 6.55 19.33
CA CYS A 27 -8.85 6.29 18.46
C CYS A 27 -10.13 6.05 19.26
N LYS A 28 -11.28 6.45 18.71
CA LYS A 28 -12.62 6.21 19.27
C LYS A 28 -13.54 5.62 18.19
N ASP A 29 -14.41 4.68 18.54
CA ASP A 29 -15.44 4.13 17.64
C ASP A 29 -14.84 3.66 16.27
N CYS A 30 -13.76 2.88 16.32
CA CYS A 30 -13.02 2.43 15.13
C CYS A 30 -13.06 0.90 14.95
N GLU A 31 -13.60 0.42 13.84
CA GLU A 31 -13.75 -1.01 13.55
C GLU A 31 -12.72 -1.53 12.54
N ASN A 32 -12.00 -2.60 12.90
CA ASN A 32 -11.04 -3.29 12.01
C ASN A 32 -9.96 -2.35 11.41
N CYS A 33 -9.37 -1.49 12.24
CA CYS A 33 -8.46 -0.42 11.81
C CYS A 33 -6.98 -0.72 12.11
N TYR A 34 -6.08 -0.34 11.20
CA TYR A 34 -4.65 -0.65 11.34
C TYR A 34 -3.73 0.52 10.99
N LEU A 35 -2.72 0.78 11.83
CA LEU A 35 -1.73 1.84 11.61
C LEU A 35 -2.39 3.23 11.58
N LEU A 36 -3.26 3.50 12.56
CA LEU A 36 -4.00 4.75 12.73
C LEU A 36 -3.53 5.50 13.98
N SER A 37 -3.63 6.84 13.93
CA SER A 37 -3.42 7.68 15.10
C SER A 37 -4.35 8.88 15.05
N LYS A 38 -5.16 9.05 16.11
CA LYS A 38 -6.20 10.08 16.26
C LYS A 38 -7.28 9.99 15.18
N HIS A 39 -8.27 9.14 15.41
CA HIS A 39 -9.40 8.92 14.49
C HIS A 39 -10.68 8.64 15.27
N GLU A 40 -11.81 9.05 14.71
CA GLU A 40 -13.14 8.77 15.26
C GLU A 40 -14.05 8.25 14.14
N ASN A 41 -14.93 7.28 14.43
CA ASN A 41 -15.96 6.79 13.51
C ASN A 41 -15.41 6.28 12.15
N CYS A 42 -14.45 5.35 12.20
CA CYS A 42 -13.78 4.79 11.01
C CYS A 42 -13.95 3.27 10.94
N ALA A 43 -13.99 2.68 9.74
CA ALA A 43 -14.07 1.24 9.54
C ALA A 43 -13.16 0.77 8.40
N ASN A 44 -12.53 -0.40 8.56
CA ASN A 44 -11.63 -1.05 7.60
C ASN A 44 -10.45 -0.16 7.10
N ASP A 45 -10.07 0.88 7.83
CA ASP A 45 -9.02 1.81 7.38
C ASP A 45 -7.62 1.28 7.71
N CYS A 46 -6.67 1.54 6.80
CA CYS A 46 -5.28 1.15 6.94
C CYS A 46 -4.34 2.23 6.40
N PHE A 47 -3.24 2.49 7.12
CA PHE A 47 -2.27 3.55 6.81
C PHE A 47 -2.93 4.94 6.68
N SER A 48 -3.55 5.43 7.77
CA SER A 48 -4.22 6.73 7.77
C SER A 48 -3.76 7.64 8.91
N GLY A 49 -3.79 8.96 8.66
CA GLY A 49 -3.84 9.97 9.71
C GLY A 49 -3.23 11.33 9.35
N PRO A 50 -3.51 12.38 10.14
CA PRO A 50 -4.29 12.35 11.38
C PRO A 50 -5.71 12.96 11.23
N ASP A 51 -6.59 12.62 12.17
CA ASP A 51 -7.86 13.28 12.47
C ASP A 51 -8.94 13.25 11.35
N ALA A 52 -9.16 12.07 10.74
CA ALA A 52 -10.23 11.88 9.72
C ALA A 52 -11.61 11.58 10.33
N LYS A 53 -12.68 11.96 9.61
CA LYS A 53 -14.10 11.84 10.00
C LYS A 53 -15.05 11.25 8.94
N ALA A 54 -14.51 10.45 8.03
CA ALA A 54 -14.92 9.05 7.80
C ALA A 54 -14.44 8.53 6.43
N THR A 55 -14.13 7.24 6.38
CA THR A 55 -13.47 6.54 5.28
C THR A 55 -14.06 5.11 5.17
N LEU A 56 -14.24 4.57 3.95
CA LEU A 56 -14.54 3.13 3.73
C LEU A 56 -14.37 2.70 2.25
N ASP A 57 -13.58 1.69 1.91
CA ASP A 57 -12.35 1.20 2.54
C ASP A 57 -11.14 2.00 1.98
N SER A 58 -9.97 1.95 2.62
CA SER A 58 -8.85 2.88 2.34
C SER A 58 -7.48 2.18 2.40
N ILE A 59 -6.54 2.62 1.56
CA ILE A 59 -5.11 2.67 1.94
C ILE A 59 -4.50 4.03 1.56
N GLY A 60 -4.02 4.78 2.55
CA GLY A 60 -3.21 5.99 2.37
C GLY A 60 -3.97 7.33 2.48
N THR A 61 -5.00 7.42 3.32
CA THR A 61 -5.82 8.62 3.48
C THR A 61 -5.28 9.59 4.53
N VAL A 62 -5.15 10.88 4.20
CA VAL A 62 -4.72 11.94 5.14
C VAL A 62 -5.65 13.17 5.09
N GLY A 63 -6.33 13.43 6.21
CA GLY A 63 -7.17 14.61 6.48
C GLY A 63 -8.66 14.52 6.10
N GLY A 64 -9.27 13.34 6.11
CA GLY A 64 -10.57 13.07 5.44
C GLY A 64 -11.85 13.52 6.17
N GLU A 65 -12.87 13.89 5.40
CA GLU A 65 -14.28 14.19 5.78
C GLU A 65 -15.13 14.24 4.47
N LEU A 66 -15.22 13.23 3.60
CA LEU A 66 -15.59 11.83 3.86
C LEU A 66 -15.29 11.00 2.58
N THR A 67 -14.55 9.88 2.62
CA THR A 67 -14.02 9.23 1.37
C THR A 67 -14.39 7.75 1.20
N PHE A 68 -14.85 7.37 0.01
CA PHE A 68 -15.24 5.99 -0.35
C PHE A 68 -14.65 5.58 -1.71
N MET A 69 -14.66 4.31 -2.12
CA MET A 69 -13.62 3.33 -1.72
C MET A 69 -12.29 3.73 -2.38
N THR A 70 -11.13 3.50 -1.73
CA THR A 70 -10.06 4.51 -1.76
C THR A 70 -8.60 4.00 -1.75
N SER A 71 -7.74 4.58 -2.62
CA SER A 71 -6.27 4.66 -2.39
C SER A 71 -5.58 5.69 -3.34
N LEU A 72 -4.61 6.53 -3.00
CA LEU A 72 -4.15 7.04 -1.70
C LEU A 72 -4.45 8.56 -1.66
N PRO A 73 -5.60 9.02 -1.13
CA PRO A 73 -6.00 10.42 -1.22
C PRO A 73 -5.40 11.23 -0.07
N VAL A 74 -4.69 12.28 -0.45
CA VAL A 74 -4.18 13.28 0.49
C VAL A 74 -4.86 14.60 0.14
N PHE A 75 -5.42 15.27 1.16
CA PHE A 75 -6.31 16.44 1.06
C PHE A 75 -7.78 16.17 0.65
N SER A 76 -8.48 15.33 1.42
CA SER A 76 -9.71 15.74 2.14
C SER A 76 -11.08 15.92 1.41
N TYR A 77 -12.10 16.15 2.26
CA TYR A 77 -13.47 16.67 2.03
C TYR A 77 -14.26 16.24 0.77
N TYR A 78 -14.47 14.92 0.64
CA TYR A 78 -15.32 14.16 -0.29
C TYR A 78 -14.73 13.72 -1.64
N ALA A 79 -14.30 12.45 -1.67
CA ALA A 79 -13.88 11.69 -2.86
C ALA A 79 -14.57 10.31 -2.88
N ILE A 80 -15.33 10.03 -3.95
CA ILE A 80 -16.19 8.84 -4.10
C ILE A 80 -16.36 8.55 -5.61
N PHE A 81 -15.88 7.48 -6.24
CA PHE A 81 -15.03 6.37 -5.81
C PHE A 81 -13.63 6.55 -6.44
N SER A 82 -12.56 6.14 -5.74
CA SER A 82 -11.36 7.00 -5.70
C SER A 82 -10.02 6.31 -5.96
N PHE A 83 -9.24 6.78 -6.97
CA PHE A 83 -7.81 6.51 -7.04
C PHE A 83 -6.95 7.75 -7.36
N SER A 84 -6.00 8.09 -6.47
CA SER A 84 -5.00 9.18 -6.67
C SER A 84 -5.59 10.55 -7.09
N VAL A 85 -6.44 11.17 -6.26
CA VAL A 85 -6.98 12.54 -6.46
C VAL A 85 -6.56 13.47 -5.32
N SER A 86 -6.39 14.78 -5.59
CA SER A 86 -5.92 15.75 -4.60
C SER A 86 -6.59 17.13 -4.74
N HIS A 87 -6.97 17.73 -3.60
CA HIS A 87 -7.67 19.03 -3.51
C HIS A 87 -8.94 19.11 -4.40
N CYS A 88 -9.63 17.99 -4.56
CA CYS A 88 -10.78 17.89 -5.46
C CYS A 88 -12.11 18.04 -4.71
N LYS A 89 -13.19 18.34 -5.44
CA LYS A 89 -14.56 18.39 -4.88
C LYS A 89 -15.54 17.72 -5.82
N LEU A 90 -16.28 16.72 -5.32
CA LEU A 90 -17.30 15.99 -6.09
C LEU A 90 -16.72 15.45 -7.41
N VAL A 91 -15.75 14.54 -7.28
CA VAL A 91 -15.10 13.83 -8.38
C VAL A 91 -15.39 12.33 -8.28
N GLU A 92 -15.83 11.73 -9.38
CA GLU A 92 -16.42 10.39 -9.42
C GLU A 92 -15.75 9.54 -10.50
N TYR A 93 -15.26 8.35 -10.15
CA TYR A 93 -14.50 7.44 -11.04
C TYR A 93 -13.34 8.15 -11.77
N CYS A 94 -12.58 8.98 -11.05
CA CYS A 94 -11.49 9.78 -11.61
C CYS A 94 -10.11 9.33 -11.11
N ALA A 95 -9.08 9.56 -11.92
CA ALA A 95 -7.69 9.23 -11.60
C ALA A 95 -6.71 10.36 -11.91
N TYR A 96 -5.69 10.57 -11.06
CA TYR A 96 -4.63 11.56 -11.26
C TYR A 96 -5.16 13.00 -11.49
N LEU A 97 -6.08 13.46 -10.63
CA LEU A 97 -6.66 14.80 -10.68
C LEU A 97 -6.06 15.72 -9.61
N GLN A 98 -5.76 16.97 -9.99
CA GLN A 98 -5.28 18.02 -9.09
C GLN A 98 -6.20 19.26 -9.16
N ASN A 99 -6.74 19.68 -8.01
CA ASN A 99 -7.57 20.90 -7.88
C ASN A 99 -8.71 20.96 -8.92
N CYS A 100 -9.51 19.89 -8.98
CA CYS A 100 -10.61 19.74 -9.93
C CYS A 100 -11.96 19.63 -9.22
N HIS A 101 -13.02 20.14 -9.83
CA HIS A 101 -14.36 20.17 -9.24
C HIS A 101 -15.44 19.70 -10.21
N TYR A 102 -16.36 18.84 -9.78
CA TYR A 102 -17.43 18.30 -10.64
C TYR A 102 -16.85 17.61 -11.89
N CYS A 103 -16.18 16.46 -11.67
CA CYS A 103 -15.57 15.66 -12.74
C CYS A 103 -16.05 14.21 -12.67
N PHE A 104 -16.25 13.58 -13.83
CA PHE A 104 -16.75 12.21 -13.95
C PHE A 104 -15.93 11.42 -14.97
N GLY A 105 -15.38 10.27 -14.58
CA GLY A 105 -14.63 9.41 -15.52
C GLY A 105 -13.38 10.08 -16.11
N CYS A 106 -12.77 11.02 -15.39
CA CYS A 106 -11.67 11.85 -15.88
C CYS A 106 -10.29 11.33 -15.44
N CYS A 107 -9.27 11.54 -16.25
CA CYS A 107 -7.90 11.12 -15.99
C CYS A 107 -6.89 12.24 -16.31
N GLY A 108 -5.98 12.57 -15.39
CA GLY A 108 -4.84 13.46 -15.65
C GLY A 108 -5.19 14.95 -15.82
N LEU A 109 -6.22 15.45 -15.12
CA LEU A 109 -6.65 16.86 -15.23
C LEU A 109 -6.13 17.73 -14.09
N VAL A 110 -5.85 19.00 -14.40
CA VAL A 110 -5.38 20.02 -13.45
C VAL A 110 -6.21 21.30 -13.62
N ASN A 111 -6.71 21.88 -12.51
CA ASN A 111 -7.47 23.14 -12.49
C ASN A 111 -8.70 23.15 -13.43
N LYS A 112 -9.48 22.05 -13.47
CA LYS A 112 -10.66 21.89 -14.34
C LYS A 112 -11.97 21.78 -13.57
N LYS A 113 -13.07 22.13 -14.25
CA LYS A 113 -14.44 21.99 -13.73
C LYS A 113 -15.43 21.56 -14.80
N TYR A 114 -16.47 20.83 -14.39
CA TYR A 114 -17.55 20.34 -15.24
C TYR A 114 -17.04 19.49 -16.41
N CYS A 115 -16.30 18.42 -16.09
CA CYS A 115 -15.70 17.52 -17.07
C CYS A 115 -16.30 16.12 -17.01
N ILE A 116 -16.57 15.52 -18.17
CA ILE A 116 -16.96 14.10 -18.32
C ILE A 116 -16.05 13.48 -19.37
N PHE A 117 -15.37 12.38 -19.04
CA PHE A 117 -14.40 11.71 -19.92
C PHE A 117 -13.38 12.69 -20.54
N ASN A 118 -12.77 13.52 -19.70
CA ASN A 118 -11.84 14.62 -20.04
C ASN A 118 -12.39 15.76 -20.94
N LYS A 119 -13.63 15.68 -21.43
CA LYS A 119 -14.27 16.79 -22.16
C LYS A 119 -14.95 17.76 -21.18
N GLN A 120 -14.73 19.06 -21.37
CA GLN A 120 -15.36 20.12 -20.58
C GLN A 120 -16.72 20.52 -21.18
N TYR A 121 -17.69 20.77 -20.31
CA TYR A 121 -19.07 21.13 -20.64
C TYR A 121 -19.52 22.40 -19.91
N SER A 122 -20.66 22.97 -20.30
CA SER A 122 -21.35 23.92 -19.42
C SER A 122 -21.93 23.19 -18.20
N GLU A 123 -22.17 23.92 -17.11
CA GLU A 123 -22.73 23.36 -15.87
C GLU A 123 -24.08 22.65 -16.09
N LYS A 124 -24.93 23.19 -16.98
CA LYS A 124 -26.24 22.62 -17.29
C LYS A 124 -26.12 21.29 -18.04
N GLU A 125 -25.27 21.25 -19.07
CA GLU A 125 -25.00 20.03 -19.84
C GLU A 125 -24.36 18.95 -18.97
N TYR A 126 -23.39 19.34 -18.13
CA TYR A 126 -22.72 18.44 -17.18
C TYR A 126 -23.72 17.73 -16.26
N LYS A 127 -24.64 18.48 -15.62
CA LYS A 127 -25.65 17.90 -14.71
C LYS A 127 -26.53 16.87 -15.42
N ILE A 128 -27.07 17.22 -16.58
CA ILE A 128 -27.93 16.34 -17.40
C ILE A 128 -27.19 15.07 -17.83
N LEU A 129 -25.96 15.20 -18.34
CA LEU A 129 -25.17 14.06 -18.79
C LEU A 129 -24.76 13.15 -17.63
N ARG A 130 -24.34 13.72 -16.50
CA ARG A 130 -23.99 12.98 -15.28
C ARG A 130 -25.18 12.16 -14.78
N GLU A 131 -26.36 12.75 -14.63
CA GLU A 131 -27.56 12.05 -14.15
C GLU A 131 -27.95 10.89 -15.07
N LYS A 132 -27.82 11.06 -16.39
CA LYS A 132 -28.03 9.99 -17.36
C LYS A 132 -27.05 8.83 -17.16
N ILE A 133 -25.75 9.12 -17.02
CA ILE A 133 -24.70 8.09 -16.80
C ILE A 133 -24.96 7.34 -15.49
N ILE A 134 -25.22 8.06 -14.39
CA ILE A 134 -25.52 7.46 -13.08
C ILE A 134 -26.75 6.54 -13.14
N SER A 135 -27.78 6.94 -13.88
CA SER A 135 -28.99 6.12 -14.05
C SER A 135 -28.69 4.81 -14.80
N GLN A 136 -27.80 4.84 -15.80
CA GLN A 136 -27.34 3.63 -16.49
C GLN A 136 -26.49 2.74 -15.58
N MET A 137 -25.53 3.31 -14.86
CA MET A 137 -24.68 2.56 -13.92
C MET A 137 -25.49 1.90 -12.79
N LYS A 138 -26.54 2.56 -12.29
CA LYS A 138 -27.46 1.97 -11.31
C LYS A 138 -28.23 0.78 -11.88
N ASN A 139 -28.71 0.86 -13.12
CA ASN A 139 -29.39 -0.26 -13.78
C ASN A 139 -28.45 -1.46 -14.03
N ASN A 140 -27.15 -1.20 -14.21
CA ASN A 140 -26.13 -2.23 -14.41
C ASN A 140 -25.56 -2.80 -13.10
N GLY A 141 -25.85 -2.19 -11.94
CA GLY A 141 -25.21 -2.54 -10.67
C GLY A 141 -23.76 -2.04 -10.52
N GLU A 142 -23.31 -1.13 -11.38
CA GLU A 142 -21.95 -0.55 -11.35
C GLU A 142 -21.84 0.65 -10.39
N TRP A 143 -22.96 1.32 -10.09
CA TRP A 143 -22.96 2.51 -9.24
C TRP A 143 -22.82 2.16 -7.76
N GLY A 144 -21.64 2.38 -7.19
CA GLY A 144 -21.31 2.03 -5.80
C GLY A 144 -19.96 1.33 -5.67
N GLU A 145 -19.50 0.72 -6.76
CA GLU A 145 -18.35 -0.18 -6.76
C GLU A 145 -17.03 0.55 -6.97
N PHE A 146 -15.94 -0.07 -6.49
CA PHE A 146 -14.60 0.38 -6.81
C PHE A 146 -14.22 0.09 -8.28
N SER A 147 -13.20 0.78 -8.78
CA SER A 147 -12.64 0.50 -10.10
C SER A 147 -12.20 -0.97 -10.23
N PRO A 148 -12.67 -1.72 -11.24
CA PRO A 148 -12.29 -3.12 -11.45
C PRO A 148 -10.77 -3.36 -11.48
N GLY A 149 -10.34 -4.55 -11.07
CA GLY A 149 -8.92 -4.89 -10.89
C GLY A 149 -8.02 -4.69 -12.13
N TYR A 150 -8.59 -4.68 -13.34
CA TYR A 150 -7.84 -4.43 -14.57
C TYR A 150 -7.39 -2.96 -14.73
N PHE A 151 -7.96 -2.02 -13.96
CA PHE A 151 -7.48 -0.64 -13.87
C PHE A 151 -6.26 -0.47 -12.95
N ALA A 152 -5.88 -1.48 -12.16
CA ALA A 152 -4.71 -1.38 -11.27
C ALA A 152 -3.43 -1.06 -12.08
N PRO A 153 -2.59 -0.10 -11.64
CA PRO A 153 -1.49 0.43 -12.46
C PRO A 153 -0.35 -0.57 -12.70
N ASN A 154 -0.20 -1.56 -11.82
CA ASN A 154 0.77 -2.65 -11.88
C ASN A 154 0.08 -4.01 -11.66
N PRO A 155 0.77 -5.14 -11.91
CA PRO A 155 0.25 -6.46 -11.58
C PRO A 155 0.04 -6.69 -10.08
N TYR A 156 -0.88 -7.61 -9.74
CA TYR A 156 -1.27 -7.85 -8.35
C TYR A 156 -0.10 -8.26 -7.46
N GLU A 157 0.74 -9.18 -7.92
CA GLU A 157 1.89 -9.69 -7.14
C GLU A 157 3.06 -8.69 -7.04
N GLU A 158 3.08 -7.67 -7.89
CA GLU A 158 4.00 -6.52 -7.78
C GLU A 158 3.41 -5.37 -6.94
N SER A 159 2.15 -5.50 -6.49
CA SER A 159 1.46 -4.51 -5.65
C SER A 159 1.74 -4.70 -4.16
N PHE A 160 1.48 -3.64 -3.39
CA PHE A 160 1.44 -3.71 -1.93
C PHE A 160 0.37 -4.70 -1.43
N SER A 161 -0.77 -4.76 -2.10
CA SER A 161 -1.86 -5.69 -1.78
C SER A 161 -1.44 -7.15 -1.98
N GLY A 162 -0.75 -7.49 -3.07
CA GLY A 162 -0.28 -8.87 -3.31
C GLY A 162 0.83 -9.33 -2.36
N PHE A 163 1.46 -8.42 -1.62
CA PHE A 163 2.39 -8.75 -0.54
C PHE A 163 1.68 -9.06 0.77
N HIS A 164 0.73 -8.21 1.19
CA HIS A 164 0.03 -8.34 2.48
C HIS A 164 -1.20 -9.26 2.43
N PHE A 165 -1.80 -9.41 1.25
CA PHE A 165 -3.03 -10.16 0.98
C PHE A 165 -2.83 -11.05 -0.26
N PRO A 166 -1.90 -12.03 -0.22
CA PRO A 166 -1.70 -12.93 -1.36
C PRO A 166 -2.98 -13.73 -1.65
N ILE A 167 -3.40 -13.74 -2.92
CA ILE A 167 -4.56 -14.51 -3.40
C ILE A 167 -4.13 -15.45 -4.53
N ASP A 168 -4.71 -16.66 -4.57
CA ASP A 168 -4.30 -17.71 -5.51
C ASP A 168 -4.68 -17.41 -6.97
N LYS A 169 -5.74 -16.62 -7.19
CA LYS A 169 -6.33 -16.37 -8.52
C LYS A 169 -6.70 -14.89 -8.72
N PRO A 170 -5.72 -13.98 -8.77
CA PRO A 170 -5.99 -12.55 -8.96
C PRO A 170 -6.72 -12.24 -10.28
N LYS A 171 -6.55 -13.06 -11.31
CA LYS A 171 -7.31 -12.97 -12.57
C LYS A 171 -8.82 -13.15 -12.41
N ASP A 172 -9.28 -13.99 -11.48
CA ASP A 172 -10.72 -14.23 -11.25
C ASP A 172 -11.41 -12.97 -10.68
N LEU A 173 -10.63 -12.07 -10.05
CA LEU A 173 -11.04 -10.73 -9.60
C LEU A 173 -10.70 -9.62 -10.62
N GLY A 174 -10.32 -10.00 -11.85
CA GLY A 174 -9.99 -9.09 -12.93
C GLY A 174 -8.61 -8.42 -12.83
N PHE A 175 -7.77 -8.72 -11.84
CA PHE A 175 -6.43 -8.15 -11.76
C PHE A 175 -5.49 -8.70 -12.83
N ARG A 176 -4.52 -7.88 -13.22
CA ARG A 176 -3.40 -8.31 -14.07
C ARG A 176 -2.41 -9.13 -13.24
N GLU A 177 -2.01 -10.28 -13.74
CA GLU A 177 -0.82 -11.01 -13.28
C GLU A 177 0.38 -10.58 -14.12
N GLY A 178 1.52 -10.36 -13.48
CA GLY A 178 2.76 -10.06 -14.18
C GLY A 178 3.30 -11.35 -14.73
N GLY A 179 3.11 -11.55 -16.04
CA GLY A 179 3.50 -12.76 -16.72
C GLY A 179 4.90 -13.23 -16.30
N GLN A 180 5.06 -14.53 -16.11
CA GLN A 180 6.40 -15.12 -16.07
C GLN A 180 7.05 -14.80 -17.41
N VAL A 181 7.99 -13.85 -17.41
CA VAL A 181 8.77 -13.58 -18.62
C VAL A 181 9.73 -14.76 -18.72
N GLU A 182 9.37 -15.76 -19.53
CA GLU A 182 10.27 -16.85 -19.94
C GLU A 182 11.45 -16.25 -20.73
N ARG A 183 12.40 -15.64 -20.03
CA ARG A 183 13.63 -15.12 -20.60
C ARG A 183 14.59 -16.26 -20.87
N LYS A 184 14.36 -16.97 -21.97
CA LYS A 184 15.29 -17.97 -22.50
C LYS A 184 16.63 -17.27 -22.78
N ASN A 185 17.71 -17.82 -22.22
CA ASN A 185 19.11 -17.47 -22.51
C ASN A 185 19.58 -16.05 -22.15
N VAL A 186 19.22 -15.51 -20.98
CA VAL A 186 19.96 -14.35 -20.43
C VAL A 186 21.20 -14.86 -19.69
N LYS A 187 22.40 -14.54 -20.21
CA LYS A 187 23.63 -14.68 -19.42
C LYS A 187 23.59 -13.63 -18.30
N THR A 188 23.57 -14.08 -17.06
CA THR A 188 23.53 -13.19 -15.89
C THR A 188 24.82 -13.29 -15.08
N ALA A 189 25.32 -12.14 -14.63
CA ALA A 189 26.37 -12.10 -13.63
C ALA A 189 25.85 -12.56 -12.27
N GLU A 190 26.73 -13.14 -11.45
CA GLU A 190 26.39 -13.54 -10.09
C GLU A 190 26.18 -12.31 -9.18
N ILE A 191 25.16 -12.35 -8.32
CA ILE A 191 24.87 -11.28 -7.35
C ILE A 191 26.09 -10.95 -6.49
N LYS A 192 26.90 -11.95 -6.11
CA LYS A 192 28.13 -11.78 -5.31
C LYS A 192 29.22 -10.89 -5.94
N MET A 193 29.09 -10.54 -7.23
CA MET A 193 30.01 -9.63 -7.91
C MET A 193 29.61 -8.15 -7.71
N ILE A 194 28.40 -7.89 -7.21
CA ILE A 194 27.97 -6.57 -6.77
C ILE A 194 28.69 -6.29 -5.43
N PRO A 195 29.35 -5.13 -5.28
CA PRO A 195 30.06 -4.82 -4.04
C PRO A 195 29.10 -4.46 -2.90
N ASP A 196 29.37 -5.02 -1.73
CA ASP A 196 28.67 -4.73 -0.46
C ASP A 196 28.95 -3.31 0.08
N THR A 197 29.94 -2.60 -0.46
CA THR A 197 30.26 -1.22 -0.05
C THR A 197 30.60 -0.32 -1.24
N TYR A 198 30.15 0.94 -1.17
CA TYR A 198 30.49 1.96 -2.17
C TYR A 198 32.00 2.23 -2.28
N ASN A 199 32.79 1.89 -1.26
CA ASN A 199 34.26 2.07 -1.27
C ASN A 199 34.96 1.21 -2.33
N GLU A 200 34.34 0.11 -2.78
CA GLU A 200 34.86 -0.74 -3.86
C GLU A 200 34.51 -0.22 -5.27
N LEU A 201 33.73 0.85 -5.38
CA LEU A 201 33.31 1.41 -6.66
C LEU A 201 34.43 2.28 -7.25
N ASN A 202 35.11 1.72 -8.24
CA ASN A 202 36.05 2.41 -9.11
C ASN A 202 35.49 2.49 -10.54
N PRO A 203 36.03 3.36 -11.44
CA PRO A 203 35.48 3.57 -12.78
C PRO A 203 35.35 2.30 -13.64
N GLU A 204 36.23 1.31 -13.45
CA GLU A 204 36.18 0.03 -14.15
C GLU A 204 35.04 -0.85 -13.65
N LYS A 205 34.94 -1.05 -12.32
CA LYS A 205 33.85 -1.82 -11.68
C LYS A 205 32.50 -1.17 -11.95
N GLU A 206 32.42 0.16 -11.91
CA GLU A 206 31.21 0.92 -12.24
C GLU A 206 30.77 0.70 -13.69
N LYS A 207 31.70 0.79 -14.65
CA LYS A 207 31.41 0.50 -16.06
C LYS A 207 30.89 -0.93 -16.21
N TRP A 208 31.62 -1.91 -15.68
CA TRP A 208 31.26 -3.33 -15.75
C TRP A 208 29.87 -3.60 -15.17
N LEU A 209 29.56 -3.08 -13.97
CA LEU A 209 28.26 -3.22 -13.30
C LEU A 209 27.11 -2.70 -14.17
N THR A 210 27.30 -1.58 -14.87
CA THR A 210 26.28 -1.00 -15.77
C THR A 210 26.08 -1.75 -17.08
N GLU A 211 27.02 -2.63 -17.45
CA GLU A 211 26.94 -3.49 -18.63
C GLU A 211 26.37 -4.88 -18.31
N GLN A 212 26.29 -5.26 -17.02
CA GLN A 212 25.77 -6.57 -16.60
C GLN A 212 24.24 -6.64 -16.51
N ILE A 213 23.74 -7.87 -16.50
CA ILE A 213 22.38 -8.24 -16.08
C ILE A 213 22.50 -9.22 -14.92
N PHE A 214 21.73 -9.03 -13.87
CA PHE A 214 21.67 -9.87 -12.68
C PHE A 214 20.30 -10.58 -12.60
N TRP A 215 20.22 -11.66 -11.82
CA TRP A 215 19.00 -12.47 -11.68
C TRP A 215 18.49 -12.52 -10.24
N ASP A 216 17.25 -12.09 -10.02
CA ASP A 216 16.56 -12.30 -8.75
C ASP A 216 15.90 -13.68 -8.72
N GLY A 217 16.42 -14.57 -7.88
CA GLY A 217 15.93 -15.95 -7.74
C GLY A 217 14.55 -16.07 -7.08
N LYS A 218 14.15 -15.12 -6.23
CA LYS A 218 12.84 -15.12 -5.52
C LYS A 218 11.74 -14.73 -6.50
N TYR A 219 11.98 -13.69 -7.30
CA TYR A 219 11.00 -13.14 -8.24
C TYR A 219 11.07 -13.72 -9.65
N LYS A 220 12.13 -14.46 -9.99
CA LYS A 220 12.42 -14.91 -11.35
C LYS A 220 12.41 -13.74 -12.34
N ARG A 221 13.04 -12.63 -11.93
CA ARG A 221 13.12 -11.35 -12.67
C ARG A 221 14.59 -10.94 -12.81
N SER A 222 14.99 -10.53 -14.00
CA SER A 222 16.30 -9.92 -14.22
C SER A 222 16.30 -8.44 -13.84
N PHE A 223 17.41 -7.94 -13.29
CA PHE A 223 17.61 -6.51 -13.03
C PHE A 223 19.00 -6.05 -13.49
N GLN A 224 19.22 -4.74 -13.52
CA GLN A 224 20.51 -4.12 -13.84
C GLN A 224 20.81 -3.02 -12.82
N ILE A 225 22.09 -2.65 -12.71
CA ILE A 225 22.54 -1.52 -11.89
C ILE A 225 22.81 -0.36 -12.84
N THR A 226 22.15 0.77 -12.63
CA THR A 226 22.33 1.96 -13.47
C THR A 226 23.39 2.90 -12.89
N LYS A 227 23.87 3.83 -13.72
CA LYS A 227 24.75 4.93 -13.25
C LYS A 227 24.13 5.73 -12.10
N LYS A 228 22.81 5.92 -12.13
CA LYS A 228 22.08 6.62 -11.06
C LYS A 228 22.07 5.85 -9.74
N ASP A 229 22.01 4.52 -9.78
CA ASP A 229 22.10 3.69 -8.57
C ASP A 229 23.48 3.81 -7.93
N ILE A 230 24.54 3.84 -8.76
CA ILE A 230 25.94 4.04 -8.34
C ILE A 230 26.15 5.44 -7.75
N GLU A 231 25.69 6.49 -8.44
CA GLU A 231 25.73 7.88 -7.96
C GLU A 231 24.99 8.04 -6.62
N PHE A 232 23.81 7.42 -6.49
CA PHE A 232 23.02 7.44 -5.27
C PHE A 232 23.72 6.69 -4.13
N ALA A 233 24.20 5.47 -4.36
CA ALA A 233 24.94 4.67 -3.37
C ALA A 233 26.17 5.41 -2.83
N LYS A 234 26.96 6.03 -3.71
CA LYS A 234 28.08 6.92 -3.33
C LYS A 234 27.62 8.12 -2.50
N LYS A 235 26.54 8.79 -2.90
CA LYS A 235 25.97 9.94 -2.18
C LYS A 235 25.53 9.59 -0.75
N ILE A 236 24.85 8.46 -0.57
CA ILE A 236 24.38 8.02 0.75
C ILE A 236 25.42 7.20 1.54
N LYS A 237 26.60 6.95 0.95
CA LYS A 237 27.64 6.07 1.51
C LYS A 237 27.13 4.65 1.83
N GLY A 238 26.26 4.12 0.98
CA GLY A 238 25.53 2.86 1.18
C GLY A 238 25.89 1.77 0.16
N PRO A 239 25.40 0.53 0.37
CA PRO A 239 25.59 -0.59 -0.56
C PRO A 239 24.80 -0.41 -1.86
N LEU A 240 25.18 -1.17 -2.89
CA LEU A 240 24.37 -1.32 -4.10
C LEU A 240 23.22 -2.31 -3.89
N SER A 241 22.27 -2.28 -4.83
CA SER A 241 21.10 -3.15 -4.83
C SER A 241 21.40 -4.56 -5.37
N HIS A 242 21.15 -5.59 -4.57
CA HIS A 242 21.40 -7.00 -4.90
C HIS A 242 20.23 -7.74 -5.54
N ASN A 243 19.02 -7.17 -5.49
CA ASN A 243 17.76 -7.83 -5.84
C ASN A 243 16.94 -6.96 -6.81
N TYR A 244 15.92 -7.54 -7.45
CA TYR A 244 14.95 -6.80 -8.28
C TYR A 244 14.13 -5.80 -7.44
N TYR A 245 13.64 -4.72 -8.03
CA TYR A 245 13.11 -3.59 -7.25
C TYR A 245 11.92 -3.96 -6.35
N VAL A 246 11.01 -4.83 -6.81
CA VAL A 246 9.85 -5.30 -6.01
C VAL A 246 10.31 -6.07 -4.77
N HIS A 247 11.36 -6.89 -4.90
CA HIS A 247 11.97 -7.60 -3.78
C HIS A 247 12.46 -6.61 -2.70
N ARG A 248 13.19 -5.58 -3.11
CA ARG A 248 13.72 -4.55 -2.20
C ARG A 248 12.61 -3.76 -1.52
N LEU A 249 11.54 -3.44 -2.26
CA LEU A 249 10.36 -2.79 -1.69
C LEU A 249 9.69 -3.67 -0.63
N GLN A 250 9.43 -4.94 -0.92
CA GLN A 250 8.84 -5.85 0.07
C GLN A 250 9.75 -6.06 1.29
N ASP A 251 11.06 -6.21 1.09
CA ASP A 251 12.00 -6.39 2.21
C ASP A 251 12.00 -5.17 3.15
N ASN A 252 11.78 -3.96 2.63
CA ASN A 252 11.59 -2.74 3.42
C ASN A 252 10.28 -2.71 4.22
N PHE A 253 9.27 -3.53 3.88
CA PHE A 253 7.99 -3.63 4.61
C PHE A 253 7.86 -4.92 5.44
N LEU A 254 8.77 -5.90 5.31
CA LEU A 254 8.78 -7.16 6.08
C LEU A 254 8.80 -7.01 7.60
N TRP A 255 9.23 -5.85 8.13
CA TRP A 255 9.26 -5.59 9.58
C TRP A 255 7.86 -5.38 10.17
N MET A 256 6.86 -5.10 9.34
CA MET A 256 5.50 -4.79 9.74
C MET A 256 4.57 -5.95 9.33
N PRO A 257 4.37 -6.95 10.21
CA PRO A 257 3.43 -8.02 9.93
C PRO A 257 1.99 -7.48 9.96
N PHE A 258 1.41 -7.36 8.78
CA PHE A 258 0.06 -6.91 8.58
C PHE A 258 -0.58 -7.75 7.46
N ASN A 259 -1.81 -8.17 7.66
CA ASN A 259 -2.60 -8.94 6.69
C ASN A 259 -4.11 -8.62 6.82
N GLY A 260 -4.48 -7.49 7.42
CA GLY A 260 -5.87 -7.08 7.68
C GLY A 260 -6.60 -7.84 8.79
N GLU A 261 -5.97 -8.80 9.47
CA GLU A 261 -6.67 -9.72 10.37
C GLU A 261 -6.01 -9.86 11.75
N LEU A 262 -6.84 -10.15 12.76
CA LEU A 262 -6.40 -10.61 14.08
C LEU A 262 -6.70 -12.10 14.26
N ARG A 263 -5.67 -12.90 14.48
CA ARG A 263 -5.80 -14.32 14.84
C ARG A 263 -5.78 -14.53 16.35
N ASP A 264 -6.29 -15.67 16.79
CA ASP A 264 -6.05 -16.16 18.14
C ASP A 264 -4.62 -16.69 18.30
N ALA A 265 -4.05 -16.46 19.48
CA ALA A 265 -2.76 -16.97 19.92
C ALA A 265 -2.76 -17.14 21.45
N VAL A 266 -1.62 -17.58 22.00
CA VAL A 266 -1.42 -17.79 23.44
C VAL A 266 -0.22 -16.97 23.90
N CYS A 267 -0.35 -16.28 25.03
CA CYS A 267 0.74 -15.53 25.63
C CYS A 267 1.86 -16.48 26.07
N ALA A 268 3.07 -16.24 25.59
CA ALA A 268 4.22 -17.12 25.77
C ALA A 268 4.70 -17.28 27.23
N LYS A 269 4.31 -16.37 28.14
CA LYS A 269 4.65 -16.43 29.57
C LYS A 269 3.51 -16.92 30.45
N SER A 270 2.30 -16.39 30.26
CA SER A 270 1.16 -16.65 31.15
C SER A 270 0.25 -17.79 30.67
N GLY A 271 0.35 -18.21 29.40
CA GLY A 271 -0.56 -19.19 28.81
C GLY A 271 -1.98 -18.67 28.53
N GLU A 272 -2.24 -17.37 28.74
CA GLU A 272 -3.56 -16.78 28.51
C GLU A 272 -3.87 -16.59 27.01
N LYS A 273 -5.16 -16.67 26.64
CA LYS A 273 -5.61 -16.43 25.27
C LYS A 273 -5.45 -14.95 24.91
N ILE A 274 -4.93 -14.68 23.72
CA ILE A 274 -4.68 -13.32 23.20
C ILE A 274 -5.07 -13.24 21.72
N LYS A 275 -5.40 -12.03 21.24
CA LYS A 275 -5.50 -11.71 19.81
C LYS A 275 -4.20 -11.07 19.33
N THR A 276 -3.84 -11.27 18.06
CA THR A 276 -2.63 -10.68 17.48
C THR A 276 -2.63 -10.73 15.94
N ASN A 277 -1.83 -9.87 15.29
CA ASN A 277 -1.47 -9.97 13.87
C ASN A 277 -0.03 -10.52 13.65
N TRP A 278 0.72 -10.85 14.71
CA TRP A 278 2.04 -11.48 14.55
C TRP A 278 1.89 -12.86 13.86
N PRO A 279 2.69 -13.19 12.82
CA PRO A 279 2.61 -14.48 12.14
C PRO A 279 2.95 -15.65 13.06
N ALA A 280 2.42 -16.85 12.78
CA ALA A 280 2.60 -18.04 13.63
C ALA A 280 4.08 -18.39 13.94
N LYS A 281 5.04 -18.01 13.08
CA LYS A 281 6.50 -18.13 13.34
C LYS A 281 7.02 -17.32 14.56
N PHE A 282 6.17 -16.49 15.16
CA PHE A 282 6.44 -15.75 16.39
C PHE A 282 5.72 -16.32 17.62
N ASP A 283 4.93 -17.38 17.48
CA ASP A 283 4.33 -18.09 18.61
C ASP A 283 5.42 -18.58 19.58
N GLY A 284 5.11 -18.57 20.88
CA GLY A 284 6.12 -18.74 21.94
C GLY A 284 6.99 -17.50 22.21
N ARG A 285 6.78 -16.37 21.50
CA ARG A 285 7.45 -15.09 21.77
C ARG A 285 6.52 -13.87 21.83
N ILE A 286 5.21 -14.08 21.67
CA ILE A 286 4.18 -13.05 21.76
C ILE A 286 3.66 -12.99 23.20
N LEU A 287 3.59 -11.79 23.77
CA LEU A 287 3.19 -11.53 25.15
C LEU A 287 1.90 -10.70 25.19
N SER A 288 1.01 -11.03 26.13
CA SER A 288 -0.07 -10.13 26.53
C SER A 288 0.50 -8.80 27.03
N GLU A 289 -0.32 -7.76 27.05
CA GLU A 289 0.11 -6.42 27.47
C GLU A 289 0.75 -6.43 28.88
N ARG A 290 0.13 -7.13 29.84
CA ARG A 290 0.65 -7.27 31.20
C ARG A 290 2.05 -7.89 31.22
N GLU A 291 2.24 -9.00 30.51
CA GLU A 291 3.53 -9.69 30.49
C GLU A 291 4.60 -8.92 29.71
N TYR A 292 4.22 -8.19 28.66
CA TYR A 292 5.11 -7.32 27.91
C TYR A 292 5.61 -6.14 28.77
N LEU A 293 4.70 -5.47 29.49
CA LEU A 293 5.05 -4.36 30.40
C LEU A 293 5.87 -4.83 31.63
N ASN A 294 5.92 -6.13 31.92
CA ASN A 294 6.81 -6.69 32.94
C ASN A 294 8.21 -7.05 32.40
N VAL A 295 8.41 -7.06 31.08
CA VAL A 295 9.69 -7.40 30.41
C VAL A 295 10.46 -6.16 29.95
N VAL A 296 9.76 -5.05 29.70
CA VAL A 296 10.34 -3.80 29.16
C VAL A 296 10.63 -2.77 30.27
N LYS A 297 10.47 -3.14 31.54
CA LYS A 297 10.92 -2.38 32.72
C LYS A 297 12.38 -2.71 33.04
#